data_AF-A0A1V6A5N6-F1
#
_entry.id   AF-A0A1V6A5N6-F1
#
_cell.length_a   1.000
_cell.length_b   1.000
_cell.length_c   1.000
_cell.angle_alpha   90.00
_cell.angle_beta   90.00
_cell.angle_gamma   90.00
#
_symmetry.space_group_name_H-M   'P 1'
#
loop_
_entity.id
_entity.type
_entity.pdbx_description
1 polymer ?
#
loop_
_entity_poly.entity_id
_entity_poly.type
_entity_poly.pdbx_seq_one_letter_code
_entity_poly.pdbx_strand_id
1 'polypeptide(L)'
;MKKILVVGIVLAMVVTASVIVFAAVPALTIPGVNAKDDLPKGCTDCHVKASDSDRTILAGMKALIASGKHPKAADSMVDELKDCYTCHKAGATAGTVGSVVHSAHFTGKDNAFIKYYSGNCTWCHSVDLTKGAVGVKGK
;
A
#
# COMPACT_ATOMS: atom_id res chain seq x y z
N MET A 1 1.82 35.38 -42.78
CA MET A 1 1.35 34.04 -43.21
C MET A 1 2.27 32.91 -42.76
N LYS A 2 3.56 32.89 -43.13
CA LYS A 2 4.51 31.80 -42.77
C LYS A 2 4.66 31.55 -41.25
N LYS A 3 4.69 32.61 -40.43
CA LYS A 3 4.75 32.50 -38.95
C LYS A 3 3.45 31.93 -38.33
N ILE A 4 2.29 32.28 -38.89
CA ILE A 4 0.98 31.78 -38.44
C ILE A 4 0.84 30.29 -38.78
N LEU A 5 1.32 29.88 -39.96
CA LEU A 5 1.37 28.47 -40.37
C LEU A 5 2.26 27.63 -39.45
N VAL A 6 3.45 28.14 -39.11
CA VAL A 6 4.39 27.45 -38.19
C VAL A 6 3.80 27.31 -36.79
N VAL A 7 3.15 28.34 -36.26
CA VAL A 7 2.48 28.27 -34.94
C VAL A 7 1.33 27.25 -34.95
N GLY A 8 0.54 27.20 -36.03
CA GLY A 8 -0.53 26.21 -36.18
C GLY A 8 -0.02 24.76 -36.22
N ILE A 9 1.09 24.52 -36.91
CA ILE A 9 1.73 23.19 -36.98
C ILE A 9 2.29 22.77 -35.61
N VAL A 10 2.97 23.68 -34.91
CA VAL A 10 3.51 23.40 -33.57
C VAL A 10 2.39 23.10 -32.58
N LEU A 11 1.30 23.86 -32.60
CA LEU A 11 0.13 23.60 -31.75
C LEU A 11 -0.51 22.24 -32.06
N ALA A 12 -0.67 21.91 -33.34
CA ALA A 12 -1.19 20.60 -33.74
C ALA A 12 -0.29 19.46 -33.24
N MET A 13 1.04 19.58 -33.38
CA MET A 13 2.00 18.59 -32.87
C MET A 13 1.93 18.43 -31.34
N VAL A 14 1.80 19.52 -30.59
CA VAL A 14 1.66 19.47 -29.12
C VAL A 14 0.35 18.77 -28.72
N VAL A 15 -0.75 19.07 -29.40
CA VAL A 15 -2.05 18.41 -29.16
C VAL A 15 -1.96 16.91 -29.47
N THR A 16 -1.40 16.54 -30.62
CA THR A 16 -1.23 15.14 -31.01
C THR A 16 -0.33 14.38 -30.03
N ALA A 17 0.79 14.97 -29.61
CA ALA A 17 1.67 14.38 -28.61
C ALA A 17 0.96 14.19 -27.26
N SER A 18 0.16 15.16 -26.82
CA SER A 18 -0.58 15.09 -25.56
C SER A 18 -1.65 13.99 -25.57
N VAL A 19 -2.35 13.81 -26.70
CA VAL A 19 -3.35 12.73 -26.86
C VAL A 19 -2.69 11.36 -26.87
N ILE A 20 -1.54 11.20 -27.53
CA ILE A 20 -0.79 9.95 -27.53
C ILE A 20 -0.31 9.60 -26.11
N VAL A 21 0.20 10.58 -25.36
CA VAL A 21 0.63 10.37 -23.97
C VAL A 21 -0.55 9.97 -23.09
N PHE A 22 -1.71 10.64 -23.21
CA PHE A 22 -2.90 10.31 -22.42
C PHE A 22 -3.46 8.92 -22.75
N ALA A 23 -3.50 8.54 -24.03
CA ALA A 23 -3.92 7.21 -24.47
C ALA A 23 -2.93 6.11 -24.06
N ALA A 24 -1.66 6.46 -23.86
CA ALA A 24 -0.62 5.55 -23.38
C ALA A 24 -0.56 5.42 -21.85
N VAL A 25 -1.28 6.24 -21.09
CA VAL A 25 -1.43 6.02 -19.64
C VAL A 25 -2.29 4.77 -19.49
N PRO A 26 -1.76 3.64 -18.96
CA PRO A 26 -2.59 2.50 -18.66
C PRO A 26 -3.69 2.99 -17.73
N ALA A 27 -4.95 2.61 -17.99
CA ALA A 27 -6.01 2.82 -17.02
C ALA A 27 -5.48 2.33 -15.67
N LEU A 28 -5.40 3.23 -14.68
CA LEU A 28 -4.80 2.91 -13.40
C LEU A 28 -5.57 1.73 -12.81
N THR A 29 -4.94 0.56 -12.82
CA THR A 29 -5.55 -0.66 -12.29
C THR A 29 -5.40 -0.62 -10.78
N ILE A 30 -6.51 -0.49 -10.09
CA ILE A 30 -6.61 -0.49 -8.64
C ILE A 30 -7.27 -1.82 -8.24
N PRO A 31 -6.50 -2.77 -7.71
CA PRO A 31 -7.01 -4.06 -7.25
C PRO A 31 -8.16 -3.88 -6.25
N GLY A 32 -9.25 -4.63 -6.41
CA GLY A 32 -10.44 -4.52 -5.56
C GLY A 32 -11.33 -3.31 -5.84
N VAL A 33 -11.00 -2.48 -6.85
CA VAL A 33 -11.85 -1.35 -7.31
C VAL A 33 -12.25 -1.55 -8.76
N ASN A 34 -11.29 -1.56 -9.68
CA ASN A 34 -11.52 -1.74 -11.12
C ASN A 34 -10.72 -2.92 -11.72
N ALA A 35 -10.01 -3.66 -10.88
CA ALA A 35 -9.30 -4.88 -11.21
C ALA A 35 -9.57 -5.94 -10.13
N LYS A 36 -9.29 -7.21 -10.45
CA LYS A 36 -9.41 -8.33 -9.51
C LYS A 36 -8.60 -8.04 -8.24
N ASP A 37 -9.19 -8.36 -7.09
CA ASP A 37 -8.48 -8.37 -5.82
C ASP A 37 -7.81 -9.74 -5.62
N ASP A 38 -6.48 -9.75 -5.68
CA ASP A 38 -5.68 -10.96 -5.44
C ASP A 38 -5.26 -11.10 -3.97
N LEU A 39 -5.45 -10.08 -3.14
CA LEU A 39 -5.12 -10.08 -1.71
C LEU A 39 -6.34 -9.64 -0.87
N PRO A 40 -7.45 -10.38 -0.89
CA PRO A 40 -8.70 -9.99 -0.22
C PRO A 40 -8.64 -10.08 1.32
N LYS A 41 -7.75 -10.89 1.89
CA LYS A 41 -7.55 -11.03 3.34
C LYS A 41 -6.54 -10.02 3.89
N GLY A 42 -5.82 -9.32 3.02
CA GLY A 42 -4.89 -8.25 3.39
C GLY A 42 -3.63 -8.80 4.05
N CYS A 43 -3.44 -8.51 5.35
CA CYS A 43 -2.22 -8.83 6.08
C CYS A 43 -1.81 -10.30 5.92
N THR A 44 -2.77 -11.22 6.04
CA THR A 44 -2.54 -12.67 6.06
C THR A 44 -2.44 -13.30 4.67
N ASP A 45 -2.61 -12.55 3.57
CA ASP A 45 -2.27 -13.06 2.24
C ASP A 45 -0.75 -13.01 1.99
N CYS A 46 -0.05 -12.06 2.63
CA CYS A 46 1.42 -11.91 2.51
C CYS A 46 2.17 -12.41 3.76
N HIS A 47 1.64 -12.16 4.96
CA HIS A 47 2.27 -12.55 6.22
C HIS A 47 1.93 -13.97 6.63
N VAL A 48 2.41 -14.93 5.85
CA VAL A 48 2.20 -16.36 6.04
C VAL A 48 3.48 -17.08 6.41
N LYS A 49 3.33 -18.29 6.94
CA LYS A 49 4.43 -19.24 7.09
C LYS A 49 4.60 -20.01 5.78
N ALA A 50 5.74 -19.86 5.13
CA ALA A 50 6.16 -20.70 4.00
C ALA A 50 7.06 -21.84 4.48
N SER A 51 7.32 -22.83 3.62
CA SER A 51 8.13 -24.01 3.95
C SER A 51 9.57 -23.68 4.34
N ASP A 52 10.14 -22.60 3.80
CA ASP A 52 11.53 -22.18 3.99
C ASP A 52 11.67 -20.86 4.78
N SER A 53 10.57 -20.17 5.07
CA SER A 53 10.59 -18.84 5.66
C SER A 53 9.32 -18.53 6.44
N ASP A 54 9.48 -18.07 7.68
CA ASP A 54 8.38 -17.63 8.53
C ASP A 54 8.25 -16.10 8.43
N ARG A 55 7.25 -15.64 7.67
CA ARG A 55 6.97 -14.21 7.45
C ARG A 55 5.70 -13.77 8.17
N THR A 56 5.23 -14.58 9.13
CA THR A 56 4.07 -14.24 9.95
C THR A 56 4.32 -12.93 10.69
N ILE A 57 3.22 -12.23 11.02
CA ILE A 57 3.29 -10.97 11.79
C ILE A 57 4.00 -11.21 13.12
N LEU A 58 3.71 -12.35 13.78
CA LEU A 58 4.37 -12.75 15.02
C LEU A 58 5.89 -12.90 14.86
N ALA A 59 6.35 -13.58 13.79
CA ALA A 59 7.79 -13.71 13.52
C ALA A 59 8.45 -12.34 13.29
N GLY A 60 7.80 -11.46 12.53
CA GLY A 60 8.25 -10.08 12.33
C GLY A 60 8.33 -9.27 13.63
N MET A 61 7.31 -9.39 14.48
CA MET A 61 7.27 -8.71 15.77
C MET A 61 8.39 -9.19 16.70
N LYS A 62 8.63 -10.52 16.77
CA LYS A 62 9.76 -11.09 17.52
C LYS A 62 11.09 -10.52 17.07
N ALA A 63 11.29 -10.35 15.75
CA ALA A 63 12.50 -9.74 15.21
C ALA A 63 12.64 -8.24 15.59
N LEU A 64 11.54 -7.49 15.60
CA LEU A 64 11.54 -6.08 16.04
C LEU A 64 11.86 -5.96 17.54
N ILE A 65 11.30 -6.83 18.38
CA ILE A 65 11.58 -6.88 19.81
C ILE A 65 13.04 -7.25 20.06
N ALA A 66 13.55 -8.28 19.38
CA ALA A 66 14.94 -8.71 19.50
C ALA A 66 15.95 -7.63 19.07
N SER A 67 15.58 -6.80 18.09
CA SER A 67 16.41 -5.67 17.63
C SER A 67 16.17 -4.37 18.41
N GLY A 68 15.34 -4.39 19.46
CA GLY A 68 15.06 -3.21 20.30
C GLY A 68 14.20 -2.14 19.63
N LYS A 69 13.59 -2.42 18.47
CA LYS A 69 12.74 -1.49 17.72
C LYS A 69 11.28 -1.52 18.15
N HIS A 70 10.90 -2.49 18.98
CA HIS A 70 9.57 -2.58 19.58
C HIS A 70 9.72 -3.03 21.05
N PRO A 71 8.94 -2.48 22.00
CA PRO A 71 8.94 -2.95 23.38
C PRO A 71 8.46 -4.41 23.48
N LYS A 72 8.81 -5.10 24.58
CA LYS A 72 8.32 -6.47 24.79
C LYS A 72 6.79 -6.49 24.79
N ALA A 73 6.23 -7.42 24.02
CA ALA A 73 4.82 -7.76 23.99
C ALA A 73 4.68 -9.29 24.07
N ALA A 74 3.62 -9.78 24.71
CA ALA A 74 3.34 -11.22 24.72
C ALA A 74 2.90 -11.66 23.32
N ASP A 75 3.18 -12.92 22.95
CA ASP A 75 2.76 -13.47 21.65
C ASP A 75 1.24 -13.34 21.44
N SER A 76 0.44 -13.47 22.50
CA SER A 76 -1.01 -13.30 22.49
C SER A 76 -1.49 -11.87 22.21
N MET A 77 -0.59 -10.89 22.18
CA MET A 77 -0.89 -9.49 21.83
C MET A 77 -0.60 -9.18 20.36
N VAL A 78 -0.28 -10.19 19.55
CA VAL A 78 0.09 -10.08 18.13
C VAL A 78 -0.69 -11.09 17.28
N ASP A 79 -1.81 -11.61 17.81
CA ASP A 79 -2.61 -12.63 17.14
C ASP A 79 -3.54 -11.99 16.11
N GLU A 80 -4.18 -10.88 16.49
CA GLU A 80 -5.09 -10.13 15.63
C GLU A 80 -4.70 -8.66 15.48
N LEU A 81 -5.15 -8.03 14.39
CA LEU A 81 -4.95 -6.59 14.17
C LEU A 81 -5.52 -5.75 15.32
N LYS A 82 -6.61 -6.21 15.97
CA LYS A 82 -7.20 -5.52 17.12
C LYS A 82 -6.23 -5.38 18.30
N ASP A 83 -5.32 -6.34 18.47
CA ASP A 83 -4.44 -6.40 19.64
C ASP A 83 -3.36 -5.30 19.57
N CYS A 84 -2.92 -4.96 18.34
CA CYS A 84 -1.99 -3.86 18.07
C CYS A 84 -2.52 -2.51 18.58
N TYR A 85 -3.84 -2.28 18.54
CA TYR A 85 -4.46 -1.02 18.98
C TYR A 85 -4.42 -0.82 20.50
N THR A 86 -4.08 -1.85 21.28
CA THR A 86 -3.89 -1.74 22.74
C THR A 86 -2.89 -0.63 23.06
N CYS A 87 -1.79 -0.59 22.30
CA CYS A 87 -0.73 0.40 22.42
C CYS A 87 -0.76 1.44 21.30
N HIS A 88 -1.07 1.04 20.06
CA HIS A 88 -0.98 1.92 18.90
C HIS A 88 -2.31 2.63 18.58
N LYS A 89 -2.59 3.72 19.30
CA LYS A 89 -3.85 4.47 19.20
C LYS A 89 -3.63 5.98 19.11
N ALA A 90 -4.69 6.71 18.75
CA ALA A 90 -4.65 8.16 18.68
C ALA A 90 -4.19 8.78 20.01
N GLY A 91 -3.26 9.73 19.94
CA GLY A 91 -2.68 10.39 21.11
C GLY A 91 -1.63 9.57 21.88
N ALA A 92 -1.38 8.31 21.52
CA ALA A 92 -0.30 7.53 22.11
C ALA A 92 1.07 7.93 21.52
N THR A 93 2.11 7.94 22.35
CA THR A 93 3.50 8.17 21.91
C THR A 93 3.97 7.12 20.90
N ALA A 94 3.43 5.90 20.96
CA ALA A 94 3.72 4.83 20.02
C ALA A 94 3.15 5.07 18.59
N GLY A 95 2.35 6.12 18.39
CA GLY A 95 1.65 6.37 17.14
C GLY A 95 0.47 5.41 16.91
N THR A 96 -0.28 5.63 15.83
CA THR A 96 -1.41 4.76 15.45
C THR A 96 -0.95 3.53 14.70
N VAL A 97 -1.76 2.46 14.68
CA VAL A 97 -1.48 1.25 13.87
C VAL A 97 -1.23 1.63 12.41
N GLY A 98 -2.05 2.51 11.85
CA GLY A 98 -1.86 3.00 10.47
C GLY A 98 -0.51 3.67 10.26
N SER A 99 -0.06 4.52 11.19
CA SER A 99 1.24 5.19 11.09
C SER A 99 2.40 4.19 11.08
N VAL A 100 2.39 3.21 11.98
CA VAL A 100 3.49 2.25 12.09
C VAL A 100 3.49 1.22 10.97
N VAL A 101 2.31 0.75 10.55
CA VAL A 101 2.17 -0.17 9.41
C VAL A 101 2.62 0.50 8.11
N HIS A 102 2.19 1.73 7.85
CA HIS A 102 2.65 2.46 6.66
C HIS A 102 4.17 2.69 6.71
N SER A 103 4.72 3.12 7.85
CA SER A 103 6.17 3.29 7.97
C SER A 103 6.93 1.99 7.68
N ALA A 104 6.48 0.85 8.20
CA ALA A 104 7.11 -0.44 7.96
C ALA A 104 7.08 -0.88 6.48
N HIS A 105 6.04 -0.48 5.73
CA HIS A 105 5.86 -0.91 4.33
C HIS A 105 6.26 0.13 3.29
N PHE A 106 6.50 1.39 3.66
CA PHE A 106 6.82 2.46 2.72
C PHE A 106 8.18 3.14 2.97
N THR A 107 8.97 2.64 3.92
CA THR A 107 10.31 3.17 4.21
C THR A 107 11.41 2.28 3.63
N GLY A 108 12.59 2.84 3.40
CA GLY A 108 13.81 2.12 3.01
C GLY A 108 14.07 2.13 1.50
N LYS A 109 15.37 2.02 1.15
CA LYS A 109 15.79 1.78 -0.23
C LYS A 109 15.42 0.35 -0.63
N ASP A 110 15.04 0.13 -1.88
CA ASP A 110 14.64 -1.18 -2.42
C ASP A 110 13.42 -1.80 -1.71
N ASN A 111 12.44 -0.95 -1.38
CA ASN A 111 11.22 -1.34 -0.68
C ASN A 111 10.43 -2.45 -1.42
N ALA A 112 10.28 -3.61 -0.77
CA ALA A 112 9.63 -4.78 -1.36
C ALA A 112 8.15 -4.56 -1.68
N PHE A 113 7.43 -3.77 -0.87
CA PHE A 113 6.03 -3.47 -1.12
C PHE A 113 5.86 -2.63 -2.40
N ILE A 114 6.67 -1.59 -2.57
CA ILE A 114 6.66 -0.79 -3.80
C ILE A 114 7.09 -1.64 -5.01
N LYS A 115 8.15 -2.43 -4.86
CA LYS A 115 8.72 -3.20 -5.98
C LYS A 115 7.81 -4.31 -6.50
N TYR A 116 7.20 -5.10 -5.61
CA TYR A 116 6.44 -6.29 -6.00
C TYR A 116 4.93 -6.07 -6.02
N TYR A 117 4.45 -5.05 -5.31
CA TYR A 117 3.01 -4.80 -5.14
C TYR A 117 2.60 -3.40 -5.63
N SER A 118 3.53 -2.66 -6.25
CA SER A 118 3.31 -1.32 -6.81
C SER A 118 2.81 -0.28 -5.80
N GLY A 119 2.95 -0.56 -4.49
CA GLY A 119 2.48 0.34 -3.45
C GLY A 119 0.96 0.52 -3.37
N ASN A 120 0.15 -0.39 -3.94
CA ASN A 120 -1.30 -0.19 -3.96
C ASN A 120 -1.89 -0.23 -2.54
N CYS A 121 -2.53 0.86 -2.13
CA CYS A 121 -3.21 0.97 -0.84
C CYS A 121 -4.27 -0.12 -0.66
N THR A 122 -4.91 -0.54 -1.76
CA THR A 122 -5.97 -1.54 -1.74
C THR A 122 -5.49 -2.97 -1.49
N TRP A 123 -4.19 -3.20 -1.37
CA TRP A 123 -3.70 -4.48 -0.84
C TRP A 123 -3.98 -4.67 0.64
N CYS A 124 -4.11 -3.58 1.40
CA CYS A 124 -4.52 -3.63 2.82
C CYS A 124 -5.89 -3.00 3.05
N HIS A 125 -6.32 -2.09 2.18
CA HIS A 125 -7.57 -1.37 2.32
C HIS A 125 -8.66 -1.91 1.40
N SER A 126 -9.89 -1.99 1.91
CA SER A 126 -11.09 -2.20 1.09
C SER A 126 -11.71 -0.85 0.73
N VAL A 127 -12.35 -0.76 -0.43
CA VAL A 127 -13.07 0.44 -0.87
C VAL A 127 -14.53 0.07 -1.12
N ASP A 128 -15.44 0.68 -0.37
CA ASP A 128 -16.86 0.62 -0.62
C ASP A 128 -17.26 1.83 -1.47
N LEU A 129 -17.39 1.61 -2.78
CA LEU A 129 -17.76 2.65 -3.74
C LEU A 129 -19.20 3.16 -3.54
N THR A 130 -20.07 2.36 -2.95
CA THR A 130 -21.48 2.75 -2.73
C THR A 130 -21.61 3.70 -1.55
N LYS A 131 -20.79 3.50 -0.51
CA LYS A 131 -20.77 4.35 0.69
C LYS A 131 -19.70 5.44 0.65
N GLY A 132 -18.79 5.40 -0.32
CA GLY A 132 -17.62 6.28 -0.36
C GLY A 132 -16.69 6.07 0.84
N ALA A 133 -16.56 4.83 1.31
CA ALA A 133 -15.84 4.49 2.54
C ALA A 133 -14.62 3.61 2.26
N VAL A 134 -13.59 3.76 3.10
CA VAL A 134 -12.38 2.93 3.07
C VAL A 134 -12.28 2.14 4.38
N GLY A 135 -12.09 0.83 4.26
CA GLY A 135 -11.88 -0.08 5.38
C GLY A 135 -10.46 -0.64 5.40
N VAL A 136 -10.14 -1.42 6.44
CA VAL A 136 -8.92 -2.24 6.50
C VAL A 136 -9.35 -3.70 6.40
N LYS A 137 -8.68 -4.47 5.53
CA LYS A 137 -8.88 -5.91 5.32
C LYS A 137 -8.28 -6.72 6.47
N GLY A 138 -8.78 -7.94 6.67
CA GLY A 138 -8.23 -8.86 7.67
C GLY A 138 -8.57 -8.49 9.11
N LYS A 139 -9.80 -7.99 9.35
CA LYS A 139 -10.39 -7.95 10.69
C LYS A 139 -10.76 -9.34 11.17
#